data_AF-A0A925VZ92-F1
#
_entry.id   AF-A0A925VZ92-F1
#
_cell.length_a   1.000
_cell.length_b   1.000
_cell.length_c   1.000
_cell.angle_alpha   90.00
_cell.angle_beta   90.00
_cell.angle_gamma   90.00
#
_symmetry.space_group_name_H-M   'P 1'
#
loop_
_entity.id
_entity.type
_entity.pdbx_description
1 polymer ?
#
loop_
_entity_poly.entity_id
_entity_poly.type
_entity_poly.pdbx_seq_one_letter_code
_entity_poly.pdbx_strand_id
1 'polypeptide(L)'
;MDFLSNVRRKCSGLLTGFLIAVGACALPAPDPVDPIFPDAPAIPAQYRGAAFILDVSTLKRSISVSAPTAGVARPIAAPRAAVTSNDLAQFSLLGGDAVDLAVTGYVAGALGADVPGKVLITFDLQVLNKLAGIELITPTFPTPPSGVSGLQAFPIEVSVTQSAGGVGTVGNVIVITSPSFGAVVHSNNWDGAPHNFFNDVGCTASATDCFRYEAFGDIAPLGASAVRQVGFLIDPTVSDFRVKVILAADLRAVAPPAPAVVNGIVTSNIGPIANVTVSLSGGYFGVSGSTGAYSISGVATGVRAFTLSNVPPGCTPLLPPAISVTPGSILVVNFVLTCIVPTGSITGTITSSLGGVLTGITISATPSGGSATPVAMTNSSGNYSLSNVTTFPSTGTLTLGNLPSNCVNPGPASYAGLTVTGLVQNIVIACTAPPFTYPLIGTWGPITNGGATGRQVTLSFAIDMGSAPGSPSIEGPNADPLTAIGIRVEYDGARMNWASRTLLSPAEFDLGVFNELNQNFFNAALLGAILSTTGATKTGAFPLVRLTFNIANGFSGTIVPSVIVTEALAKAPPGGNFPVITTNILVIGPGNLVVP
;
A
#
# COMPACT_ATOMS: atom_id res chain seq x y z
N MET A 1 -45.55 22.46 24.75
CA MET A 1 -44.14 22.54 25.21
C MET A 1 -43.61 23.90 24.80
N ASP A 2 -44.19 25.00 25.26
CA ASP A 2 -44.29 25.47 26.66
C ASP A 2 -42.93 25.73 27.32
N PHE A 3 -42.78 27.01 27.71
CA PHE A 3 -42.17 27.54 28.93
C PHE A 3 -40.78 28.23 28.91
N LEU A 4 -40.85 29.58 28.97
CA LEU A 4 -40.14 30.53 29.87
C LEU A 4 -38.62 30.77 29.67
N SER A 5 -38.03 31.96 29.90
CA SER A 5 -38.42 33.29 30.43
C SER A 5 -37.32 34.31 30.03
N ASN A 6 -37.61 35.49 29.46
CA ASN A 6 -37.77 36.81 30.12
C ASN A 6 -36.77 37.20 31.24
N VAL A 7 -36.09 38.36 31.10
CA VAL A 7 -36.12 39.53 32.03
C VAL A 7 -35.22 40.72 31.54
N ARG A 8 -35.89 41.81 31.17
CA ARG A 8 -35.70 43.28 31.40
C ARG A 8 -34.29 43.93 31.55
N ARG A 9 -34.14 45.07 30.85
CA ARG A 9 -34.06 46.43 31.47
C ARG A 9 -34.47 47.55 30.49
N LYS A 10 -35.27 48.51 30.99
CA LYS A 10 -35.75 49.76 30.37
C LYS A 10 -35.47 50.93 31.35
N CYS A 11 -35.55 52.17 30.82
CA CYS A 11 -35.62 53.51 31.46
C CYS A 11 -34.27 54.25 31.59
N SER A 12 -34.14 55.57 31.44
CA SER A 12 -35.03 56.70 31.04
C SER A 12 -34.18 58.00 30.97
N GLY A 13 -34.67 59.04 30.28
CA GLY A 13 -34.25 60.46 30.39
C GLY A 13 -33.84 61.06 29.03
N LEU A 14 -34.58 61.90 28.28
CA LEU A 14 -35.61 62.93 28.50
C LEU A 14 -35.03 64.35 28.81
N LEU A 15 -35.07 65.21 27.76
CA LEU A 15 -35.02 66.71 27.67
C LEU A 15 -33.74 67.43 28.17
N THR A 16 -33.18 68.48 27.52
CA THR A 16 -33.80 69.80 27.26
C THR A 16 -32.93 70.72 26.35
N GLY A 17 -33.56 71.59 25.53
CA GLY A 17 -33.16 73.00 25.21
C GLY A 17 -32.20 73.27 24.02
N PHE A 18 -32.62 73.68 22.81
CA PHE A 18 -33.03 75.04 22.34
C PHE A 18 -31.94 76.13 22.41
N LEU A 19 -31.43 76.62 21.26
CA LEU A 19 -31.27 78.06 20.94
C LEU A 19 -30.69 78.34 19.52
N ILE A 20 -31.51 79.03 18.71
CA ILE A 20 -31.26 80.21 17.84
C ILE A 20 -30.37 80.13 16.59
N ALA A 21 -31.02 80.53 15.49
CA ALA A 21 -30.56 80.77 14.13
C ALA A 21 -29.73 82.05 13.94
N VAL A 22 -28.86 82.05 12.92
CA VAL A 22 -28.63 83.22 12.04
C VAL A 22 -28.44 82.72 10.62
N GLY A 23 -29.35 83.11 9.73
CA GLY A 23 -29.20 82.94 8.29
C GLY A 23 -28.25 83.98 7.71
N ALA A 24 -27.27 83.53 6.95
CA ALA A 24 -26.46 84.36 6.07
C ALA A 24 -26.64 83.85 4.63
N CYS A 25 -27.27 84.67 3.79
CA CYS A 25 -27.31 84.47 2.35
C CYS A 25 -25.89 84.67 1.80
N ALA A 26 -25.19 83.57 1.52
CA ALA A 26 -23.93 83.62 0.76
C ALA A 26 -24.26 83.68 -0.73
N LEU A 27 -23.68 84.67 -1.42
CA LEU A 27 -23.69 84.78 -2.89
C LEU A 27 -23.11 83.49 -3.51
N PRO A 28 -23.52 83.10 -4.74
CA PRO A 28 -22.96 81.94 -5.41
C PRO A 28 -21.44 82.10 -5.50
N ALA A 29 -20.71 81.13 -4.95
CA ALA A 29 -19.27 81.06 -5.10
C ALA A 29 -18.94 81.04 -6.60
N PRO A 30 -17.95 81.82 -7.07
CA PRO A 30 -17.51 81.74 -8.47
C PRO A 30 -17.18 80.29 -8.79
N ASP A 31 -17.58 79.84 -9.98
CA ASP A 31 -17.22 78.51 -10.48
C ASP A 31 -15.72 78.30 -10.24
N PRO A 32 -15.31 77.19 -9.59
CA PRO A 32 -13.89 76.92 -9.38
C PRO A 32 -13.26 76.85 -10.76
N VAL A 33 -12.47 77.88 -11.09
CA VAL A 33 -11.64 77.88 -12.29
C VAL A 33 -10.68 76.71 -12.11
N ASP A 34 -10.79 75.71 -12.98
CA ASP A 34 -9.90 74.56 -12.98
C ASP A 34 -8.46 75.07 -12.90
N PRO A 35 -7.64 74.58 -11.94
CA PRO A 35 -6.25 74.98 -11.84
C PRO A 35 -5.57 74.75 -13.18
N ILE A 36 -5.12 75.83 -13.83
CA ILE A 36 -4.27 75.73 -15.01
C ILE A 36 -2.92 75.22 -14.50
N PHE A 37 -2.73 73.90 -14.58
CA PHE A 37 -1.46 73.28 -14.31
C PHE A 37 -0.47 73.72 -15.41
N PRO A 38 0.73 74.21 -15.07
CA PRO A 38 1.76 74.45 -16.07
C PRO A 38 2.05 73.13 -16.80
N ASP A 39 2.10 73.19 -18.13
CA ASP A 39 2.33 72.07 -19.05
C ASP A 39 3.71 71.42 -18.77
N ALA A 40 3.80 70.60 -17.73
CA ALA A 40 4.86 69.62 -17.61
C ALA A 40 4.67 68.64 -18.79
N PRO A 41 5.74 68.28 -19.52
CA PRO A 41 5.62 67.31 -20.58
C PRO A 41 5.03 66.03 -20.00
N ALA A 42 3.83 65.68 -20.45
CA ALA A 42 3.13 64.49 -19.98
C ALA A 42 4.06 63.29 -20.09
N ILE A 43 4.07 62.41 -19.07
CA ILE A 43 4.77 61.12 -19.12
C ILE A 43 4.53 60.53 -20.50
N PRO A 44 5.59 60.31 -21.31
CA PRO A 44 5.41 59.86 -22.68
C PRO A 44 4.47 58.66 -22.72
N ALA A 45 3.40 58.76 -23.52
CA ALA A 45 2.32 57.77 -23.54
C ALA A 45 2.83 56.33 -23.74
N GLN A 46 4.01 56.18 -24.35
CA GLN A 46 4.73 54.93 -24.53
C GLN A 46 5.01 54.14 -23.24
N TYR A 47 5.16 54.79 -22.08
CA TYR A 47 5.45 54.08 -20.83
C TYR A 47 4.21 53.49 -20.16
N ARG A 48 3.02 54.02 -20.47
CA ARG A 48 1.75 53.53 -19.90
C ARG A 48 1.42 52.10 -20.34
N GLY A 49 1.86 51.70 -21.53
CA GLY A 49 1.66 50.35 -22.07
C GLY A 49 2.51 49.28 -21.40
N ALA A 50 3.64 49.69 -20.79
CA ALA A 50 4.62 48.82 -20.15
C ALA A 50 4.41 48.66 -18.63
N ALA A 51 3.42 49.34 -18.06
CA ALA A 51 3.13 49.28 -16.65
C ALA A 51 2.23 48.09 -16.30
N PHE A 52 2.49 47.45 -15.16
CA PHE A 52 1.58 46.51 -14.53
C PHE A 52 0.39 47.27 -13.99
N ILE A 53 -0.81 46.69 -14.15
CA ILE A 53 -2.05 47.29 -13.67
C ILE A 53 -2.46 46.59 -12.38
N LEU A 54 -2.50 47.33 -11.29
CA LEU A 54 -3.08 46.89 -10.03
C LEU A 54 -4.48 47.48 -9.91
N ASP A 55 -5.49 46.62 -10.05
CA ASP A 55 -6.88 46.98 -9.77
C ASP A 55 -7.16 46.66 -8.30
N VAL A 56 -7.30 47.72 -7.50
CA VAL A 56 -7.50 47.63 -6.05
C VAL A 56 -8.96 47.89 -5.74
N SER A 57 -9.62 46.90 -5.15
CA SER A 57 -11.00 47.02 -4.70
C SER A 57 -11.07 47.11 -3.19
N THR A 58 -11.51 48.25 -2.68
CA THR A 58 -11.66 48.49 -1.24
C THR A 58 -12.88 47.75 -0.69
N LEU A 59 -13.92 47.63 -1.51
CA LEU A 59 -15.14 46.89 -1.18
C LEU A 59 -14.87 45.38 -1.09
N LYS A 60 -14.17 44.81 -2.08
CA LYS A 60 -13.85 43.37 -2.09
C LYS A 60 -12.63 43.01 -1.25
N ARG A 61 -11.87 44.01 -0.78
CA ARG A 61 -10.59 43.84 -0.08
C ARG A 61 -9.62 42.95 -0.85
N SER A 62 -9.55 43.18 -2.16
CA SER A 62 -8.81 42.34 -3.09
C SER A 62 -8.02 43.20 -4.06
N ILE A 63 -6.91 42.65 -4.53
CA ILE A 63 -6.09 43.27 -5.57
C ILE A 63 -5.95 42.25 -6.70
N SER A 64 -6.20 42.68 -7.92
CA SER A 64 -5.89 41.89 -9.11
C SER A 64 -4.79 42.58 -9.91
N VAL A 65 -3.79 41.79 -10.30
CA VAL A 65 -2.67 42.24 -11.13
C VAL A 65 -2.94 41.83 -12.57
N SER A 66 -2.79 42.77 -13.50
CA SER A 66 -2.70 42.47 -14.93
C SER A 66 -1.32 42.84 -15.47
N ALA A 67 -0.74 41.93 -16.25
CA ALA A 67 0.52 42.17 -16.93
C ALA A 67 0.40 43.31 -17.96
N PRO A 68 1.51 43.98 -18.31
CA PRO A 68 1.53 45.00 -19.36
C PRO A 68 0.98 44.48 -20.69
N THR A 69 0.13 45.27 -21.34
CA THR A 69 -0.51 44.89 -22.62
C THR A 69 0.35 45.17 -23.85
N ALA A 70 1.41 45.96 -23.72
CA ALA A 70 2.33 46.27 -24.82
C ALA A 70 3.78 46.32 -24.32
N GLY A 71 4.69 45.70 -25.08
CA GLY A 71 6.11 45.97 -24.92
C GLY A 71 6.43 47.42 -25.32
N VAL A 72 7.43 48.03 -24.70
CA VAL A 72 7.88 49.39 -25.07
C VAL A 72 8.36 49.35 -26.52
N ALA A 73 7.59 49.91 -27.44
CA ALA A 73 7.90 49.93 -28.86
C ALA A 73 9.08 50.88 -29.13
N ARG A 74 10.31 50.33 -29.08
CA ARG A 74 11.60 51.01 -29.32
C ARG A 74 11.89 52.19 -28.36
N PRO A 75 12.92 52.10 -27.50
CA PRO A 75 13.32 53.27 -26.71
C PRO A 75 13.70 54.42 -27.67
N ILE A 76 13.12 55.60 -27.45
CA ILE A 76 13.58 56.86 -28.07
C ILE A 76 15.08 56.93 -27.84
N ALA A 77 15.84 57.27 -28.88
CA ALA A 77 17.29 57.25 -28.93
C ALA A 77 17.96 58.02 -27.76
N ALA A 78 18.12 57.37 -26.61
CA ALA A 78 19.20 57.69 -25.69
C ALA A 78 20.53 57.53 -26.48
N PRO A 79 21.54 58.38 -26.24
CA PRO A 79 22.79 58.32 -26.98
C PRO A 79 23.33 56.89 -26.89
N ARG A 80 23.43 56.22 -28.04
CA ARG A 80 24.04 54.90 -28.16
C ARG A 80 25.47 54.98 -27.65
N ALA A 81 25.68 54.73 -26.35
CA ALA A 81 26.95 54.22 -25.88
C ALA A 81 27.18 52.92 -26.67
N ALA A 82 28.31 52.84 -27.38
CA ALA A 82 28.61 51.76 -28.30
C ALA A 82 28.62 50.40 -27.57
N VAL A 83 27.51 49.68 -27.63
CA VAL A 83 27.37 48.33 -27.11
C VAL A 83 28.18 47.40 -28.02
N THR A 84 29.36 47.00 -27.55
CA THR A 84 30.12 45.89 -28.15
C THR A 84 29.34 44.59 -27.94
N SER A 85 29.49 43.63 -28.85
CA SER A 85 28.65 42.43 -29.02
C SER A 85 28.57 41.44 -27.83
N ASN A 86 29.02 41.81 -26.64
CA ASN A 86 28.92 41.03 -25.41
C ASN A 86 27.96 41.66 -24.35
N ASP A 87 27.44 42.88 -24.56
CA ASP A 87 26.52 43.57 -23.64
C ASP A 87 25.04 43.48 -24.10
N LEU A 88 24.55 42.25 -24.25
CA LEU A 88 23.16 41.98 -24.60
C LEU A 88 22.27 41.96 -23.34
N ALA A 89 21.71 43.11 -22.97
CA ALA A 89 20.28 43.32 -22.71
C ALA A 89 20.00 44.66 -22.01
N GLN A 90 19.85 45.73 -22.79
CA GLN A 90 19.32 47.02 -22.32
C GLN A 90 17.80 47.00 -22.37
N PHE A 91 17.17 46.23 -21.50
CA PHE A 91 15.80 46.54 -21.11
C PHE A 91 15.86 47.13 -19.73
N SER A 92 15.44 48.37 -19.65
CA SER A 92 15.41 49.19 -18.44
C SER A 92 14.00 49.25 -17.86
N LEU A 93 13.01 48.70 -18.58
CA LEU A 93 11.62 48.54 -18.15
C LEU A 93 11.17 47.10 -18.42
N LEU A 94 10.65 46.43 -17.39
CA LEU A 94 10.32 45.00 -17.44
C LEU A 94 8.85 44.77 -17.78
N GLY A 95 8.60 43.87 -18.75
CA GLY A 95 7.28 43.41 -19.12
C GLY A 95 6.85 42.14 -18.37
N GLY A 96 5.62 41.67 -18.63
CA GLY A 96 5.07 40.42 -18.06
C GLY A 96 5.72 39.15 -18.63
N ASP A 97 6.56 39.28 -19.65
CA ASP A 97 7.42 38.22 -20.18
C ASP A 97 8.65 37.99 -19.29
N ALA A 98 9.21 39.06 -18.72
CA ALA A 98 10.40 39.01 -17.87
C ALA A 98 10.08 38.76 -16.39
N VAL A 99 9.01 39.38 -15.87
CA VAL A 99 8.65 39.30 -14.45
C VAL A 99 7.17 39.03 -14.24
N ASP A 100 6.83 38.54 -13.05
CA ASP A 100 5.48 38.49 -12.53
C ASP A 100 5.39 39.23 -11.18
N LEU A 101 4.20 39.71 -10.80
CA LEU A 101 3.97 40.37 -9.52
C LEU A 101 3.00 39.54 -8.68
N ALA A 102 3.47 39.11 -7.51
CA ALA A 102 2.62 38.53 -6.48
C ALA A 102 2.21 39.61 -5.48
N VAL A 103 0.90 39.71 -5.21
CA VAL A 103 0.34 40.64 -4.24
C VAL A 103 -0.41 39.87 -3.15
N THR A 104 -0.05 40.10 -1.89
CA THR A 104 -0.69 39.49 -0.71
C THR A 104 -0.97 40.52 0.38
N GLY A 105 -1.53 40.11 1.52
CA GLY A 105 -1.55 40.96 2.71
C GLY A 105 -2.36 42.25 2.62
N TYR A 106 -3.47 42.29 1.87
CA TYR A 106 -4.34 43.47 1.81
C TYR A 106 -4.82 43.89 3.21
N VAL A 107 -4.57 45.14 3.59
CA VAL A 107 -5.05 45.76 4.82
C VAL A 107 -5.61 47.14 4.50
N ALA A 108 -6.80 47.44 5.02
CA ALA A 108 -7.38 48.78 5.04
C ALA A 108 -7.43 49.29 6.48
N GLY A 109 -6.78 50.43 6.73
CA GLY A 109 -6.76 51.09 8.03
C GLY A 109 -8.09 51.76 8.38
N ALA A 110 -8.20 52.24 9.62
CA ALA A 110 -9.34 53.06 10.03
C ALA A 110 -9.28 54.47 9.39
N LEU A 111 -10.44 55.08 9.19
CA LEU A 111 -10.55 56.46 8.69
C LEU A 111 -9.79 57.43 9.62
N GLY A 112 -8.86 58.20 9.04
CA GLY A 112 -8.08 59.19 9.78
C GLY A 112 -6.93 58.62 10.63
N ALA A 113 -6.64 57.32 10.55
CA ALA A 113 -5.61 56.69 11.38
C ALA A 113 -4.19 57.16 11.04
N ASP A 114 -3.90 57.38 9.76
CA ASP A 114 -2.60 57.86 9.27
C ASP A 114 -2.66 59.34 8.90
N VAL A 115 -3.61 59.70 8.03
CA VAL A 115 -3.89 61.09 7.64
C VAL A 115 -5.37 61.41 7.88
N PRO A 116 -5.72 62.50 8.60
CA PRO A 116 -7.10 62.90 8.83
C PRO A 116 -7.93 62.93 7.54
N GLY A 117 -9.10 62.30 7.57
CA GLY A 117 -10.01 62.23 6.42
C GLY A 117 -9.62 61.20 5.33
N LYS A 118 -8.50 60.48 5.47
CA LYS A 118 -8.08 59.44 4.51
C LYS A 118 -8.12 58.05 5.13
N VAL A 119 -8.20 57.03 4.27
CA VAL A 119 -8.01 55.62 4.62
C VAL A 119 -6.68 55.16 4.03
N LEU A 120 -5.81 54.58 4.84
CA LEU A 120 -4.58 53.95 4.36
C LEU A 120 -4.89 52.52 3.91
N ILE A 121 -4.55 52.19 2.67
CA ILE A 121 -4.57 50.82 2.16
C ILE A 121 -3.14 50.38 1.95
N THR A 122 -2.75 49.25 2.55
CA THR A 122 -1.46 48.61 2.33
C THR A 122 -1.63 47.19 1.81
N PHE A 123 -0.59 46.71 1.14
CA PHE A 123 -0.47 45.32 0.70
C PHE A 123 0.99 44.97 0.46
N ASP A 124 1.27 43.68 0.46
CA ASP A 124 2.57 43.11 0.23
C ASP A 124 2.78 42.89 -1.27
N LEU A 125 3.90 43.37 -1.81
CA LEU A 125 4.32 43.23 -3.19
C LEU A 125 5.60 42.39 -3.25
N GLN A 126 5.62 41.39 -4.14
CA GLN A 126 6.79 40.58 -4.44
C GLN A 126 6.98 40.46 -5.95
N VAL A 127 8.23 40.58 -6.41
CA VAL A 127 8.59 40.46 -7.82
C VAL A 127 9.20 39.09 -8.08
N LEU A 128 8.69 38.39 -9.09
CA LEU A 128 9.14 37.06 -9.50
C LEU A 128 9.88 37.19 -10.83
N ASN A 129 11.16 36.83 -10.86
CA ASN A 129 11.94 36.79 -12.11
C ASN A 129 11.58 35.51 -12.88
N LYS A 130 11.12 35.63 -14.12
CA LYS A 130 10.74 34.50 -14.98
C LYS A 130 11.89 34.02 -15.88
N LEU A 131 12.97 34.78 -15.95
CA LEU A 131 14.05 34.53 -16.88
C LEU A 131 15.05 33.52 -16.30
N ALA A 132 15.33 32.47 -17.07
CA ALA A 132 16.39 31.52 -16.75
C ALA A 132 17.75 32.06 -17.21
N GLY A 133 18.75 32.01 -16.32
CA GLY A 133 20.10 32.52 -16.59
C GLY A 133 20.21 34.06 -16.69
N ILE A 134 19.17 34.81 -16.34
CA ILE A 134 19.22 36.28 -16.28
C ILE A 134 18.90 36.74 -14.86
N GLU A 135 19.78 37.53 -14.28
CA GLU A 135 19.58 38.23 -13.03
C GLU A 135 19.05 39.64 -13.31
N LEU A 136 18.10 40.10 -12.50
CA LEU A 136 17.56 41.47 -12.57
C LEU A 136 18.37 42.34 -11.62
N ILE A 137 19.07 43.33 -12.15
CA ILE A 137 19.96 44.20 -11.38
C ILE A 137 19.51 45.67 -11.45
N THR A 138 20.20 46.53 -10.72
CA THR A 138 19.98 47.99 -10.75
C THR A 138 19.79 48.52 -12.18
N PRO A 139 18.68 49.23 -12.49
CA PRO A 139 18.45 49.77 -13.83
C PRO A 139 19.44 50.89 -14.16
N THR A 140 19.85 50.96 -15.43
CA THR A 140 20.52 52.16 -15.98
C THR A 140 19.53 53.22 -16.44
N PHE A 141 18.32 52.81 -16.82
CA PHE A 141 17.20 53.69 -17.10
C PHE A 141 15.90 53.11 -16.49
N PRO A 142 14.95 53.96 -16.07
CA PRO A 142 15.24 55.28 -15.57
C PRO A 142 16.30 55.24 -14.46
N THR A 143 17.13 56.28 -14.38
CA THR A 143 18.26 56.31 -13.44
C THR A 143 17.73 56.29 -11.99
N PRO A 144 18.11 55.28 -11.18
CA PRO A 144 17.67 55.20 -9.80
C PRO A 144 18.31 56.32 -8.97
N PRO A 145 17.73 56.67 -7.81
CA PRO A 145 18.36 57.62 -6.89
C PRO A 145 19.74 57.14 -6.43
N SER A 146 20.61 58.10 -6.11
CA SER A 146 21.96 57.79 -5.64
C SER A 146 21.94 56.90 -4.40
N GLY A 147 22.72 55.82 -4.43
CA GLY A 147 22.83 54.85 -3.32
C GLY A 147 21.75 53.77 -3.30
N VAL A 148 20.80 53.79 -4.24
CA VAL A 148 19.78 52.74 -4.37
C VAL A 148 20.24 51.71 -5.39
N SER A 149 20.15 50.43 -5.02
CA SER A 149 20.49 49.30 -5.89
C SER A 149 19.33 48.33 -6.06
N GLY A 150 19.40 47.53 -7.12
CA GLY A 150 18.44 46.50 -7.46
C GLY A 150 17.27 46.99 -8.29
N LEU A 151 16.33 46.08 -8.53
CA LEU A 151 15.10 46.35 -9.25
C LEU A 151 14.28 47.43 -8.52
N GLN A 152 13.78 48.40 -9.28
CA GLN A 152 12.92 49.47 -8.79
C GLN A 152 11.49 49.25 -9.25
N ALA A 153 10.51 49.46 -8.37
CA ALA A 153 9.11 49.60 -8.75
C ALA A 153 8.60 50.97 -8.34
N PHE A 154 7.86 51.65 -9.22
CA PHE A 154 7.26 52.95 -8.90
C PHE A 154 5.91 53.14 -9.62
N PRO A 155 4.89 53.66 -8.93
CA PRO A 155 3.59 53.96 -9.50
C PRO A 155 3.65 55.25 -10.32
N ILE A 156 3.26 55.18 -11.59
CA ILE A 156 3.31 56.33 -12.52
C ILE A 156 1.95 56.99 -12.77
N GLU A 157 0.86 56.26 -12.48
CA GLU A 157 -0.49 56.75 -12.69
C GLU A 157 -1.40 56.09 -11.66
N VAL A 158 -2.21 56.90 -10.99
CA VAL A 158 -3.29 56.43 -10.13
C VAL A 158 -4.58 57.07 -10.58
N SER A 159 -5.60 56.26 -10.79
CA SER A 159 -6.91 56.71 -11.26
C SER A 159 -8.01 56.04 -10.45
N VAL A 160 -9.00 56.82 -10.03
CA VAL A 160 -10.21 56.27 -9.43
C VAL A 160 -11.07 55.69 -10.55
N THR A 161 -11.35 54.38 -10.49
CA THR A 161 -12.15 53.69 -11.49
C THR A 161 -13.62 53.66 -11.11
N GLN A 162 -13.92 53.66 -9.80
CA GLN A 162 -15.25 53.78 -9.28
C GLN A 162 -15.24 54.55 -7.96
N SER A 163 -16.00 55.64 -7.90
CA SER A 163 -16.40 56.27 -6.64
C SER A 163 -17.83 55.88 -6.33
N ALA A 164 -18.08 55.47 -5.09
CA ALA A 164 -19.41 55.09 -4.67
C ALA A 164 -20.29 56.34 -4.64
N GLY A 165 -21.12 56.52 -5.68
CA GLY A 165 -22.34 57.32 -5.55
C GLY A 165 -23.29 56.60 -4.60
N GLY A 166 -23.93 57.34 -3.70
CA GLY A 166 -24.81 56.79 -2.68
C GLY A 166 -26.22 57.33 -2.82
N VAL A 167 -27.22 56.49 -2.58
CA VAL A 167 -28.60 56.94 -2.34
C VAL A 167 -28.91 56.68 -0.87
N GLY A 168 -28.85 57.74 -0.07
CA GLY A 168 -29.21 57.71 1.35
C GLY A 168 -30.61 58.26 1.57
N THR A 169 -31.28 57.86 2.66
CA THR A 169 -32.50 58.52 3.11
C THR A 169 -32.27 59.16 4.47
N VAL A 170 -32.64 60.43 4.60
CA VAL A 170 -32.64 61.15 5.88
C VAL A 170 -34.07 61.68 6.07
N GLY A 171 -34.87 60.96 6.85
CA GLY A 171 -36.31 61.20 6.95
C GLY A 171 -37.03 60.88 5.63
N ASN A 172 -37.83 61.82 5.13
CA ASN A 172 -38.55 61.69 3.86
C ASN A 172 -37.76 62.21 2.64
N VAL A 173 -36.47 62.53 2.80
CA VAL A 173 -35.62 63.03 1.71
C VAL A 173 -34.70 61.91 1.21
N ILE A 174 -34.74 61.67 -0.09
CA ILE A 174 -33.76 60.84 -0.81
C ILE A 174 -32.59 61.75 -1.16
N VAL A 175 -31.42 61.49 -0.57
CA VAL A 175 -30.17 62.18 -0.88
C VAL A 175 -29.41 61.33 -1.89
N ILE A 176 -29.30 61.83 -3.12
CA ILE A 176 -28.45 61.25 -4.15
C ILE A 176 -27.10 61.96 -4.05
N THR A 177 -26.11 61.27 -3.52
CA THR A 177 -24.72 61.73 -3.54
C THR A 177 -24.12 61.35 -4.89
N SER A 178 -23.90 62.35 -5.75
CA SER A 178 -23.17 62.16 -7.00
C SER A 178 -21.78 61.60 -6.69
N PRO A 179 -21.25 60.66 -7.50
CA PRO A 179 -19.89 60.16 -7.34
C PRO A 179 -18.93 61.35 -7.37
N SER A 180 -18.32 61.69 -6.23
CA SER A 180 -17.22 62.66 -6.20
C SER A 180 -15.96 61.93 -6.62
N PHE A 181 -15.10 62.60 -7.39
CA PHE A 181 -13.76 62.08 -7.66
C PHE A 181 -12.95 62.19 -6.36
N GLY A 182 -12.98 61.15 -5.54
CA GLY A 182 -12.09 61.04 -4.40
C GLY A 182 -10.62 61.04 -4.88
N ALA A 183 -9.71 61.55 -4.06
CA ALA A 183 -8.29 61.55 -4.36
C ALA A 183 -7.62 60.30 -3.78
N VAL A 184 -6.74 59.71 -4.58
CA VAL A 184 -5.82 58.67 -4.18
C VAL A 184 -4.40 59.19 -4.31
N VAL A 185 -3.62 59.09 -3.24
CA VAL A 185 -2.21 59.50 -3.23
C VAL A 185 -1.35 58.39 -2.65
N HIS A 186 -0.10 58.29 -3.12
CA HIS A 186 0.87 57.34 -2.60
C HIS A 186 1.12 57.59 -1.11
N SER A 187 1.16 56.53 -0.31
CA SER A 187 1.50 56.62 1.12
C SER A 187 3.03 56.62 1.34
N ASN A 188 3.44 56.77 2.59
CA ASN A 188 4.84 56.63 3.00
C ASN A 188 5.36 55.18 2.97
N ASN A 189 4.51 54.18 2.76
CA ASN A 189 4.91 52.77 2.61
C ASN A 189 5.65 52.49 1.29
N TRP A 190 5.75 53.46 0.38
CA TRP A 190 6.77 53.43 -0.65
C TRP A 190 8.03 54.07 -0.05
N ASP A 191 8.98 53.23 0.39
CA ASP A 191 10.10 53.63 1.27
C ASP A 191 11.03 54.67 0.58
N GLY A 192 11.02 54.71 -0.75
CA GLY A 192 11.75 55.69 -1.54
C GLY A 192 11.19 57.11 -1.45
N ALA A 193 12.08 58.08 -1.21
CA ALA A 193 11.74 59.50 -1.32
C ALA A 193 11.29 59.84 -2.76
N PRO A 194 10.42 60.84 -2.96
CA PRO A 194 10.01 61.24 -4.31
C PRO A 194 11.24 61.54 -5.20
N HIS A 195 11.31 60.88 -6.35
CA HIS A 195 12.42 60.99 -7.31
C HIS A 195 11.90 61.19 -8.73
N ASN A 196 12.66 61.95 -9.52
CA ASN A 196 12.39 62.15 -10.93
C ASN A 196 13.16 61.13 -11.77
N PHE A 197 12.43 60.17 -12.32
CA PHE A 197 13.00 59.08 -13.08
C PHE A 197 13.32 59.45 -14.54
N PHE A 198 12.75 60.53 -15.09
CA PHE A 198 12.71 60.75 -16.53
C PHE A 198 13.49 61.96 -17.04
N ASN A 199 13.66 63.02 -16.25
CA ASN A 199 14.29 64.25 -16.74
C ASN A 199 15.29 64.88 -15.75
N ASP A 200 15.80 64.09 -14.79
CA ASP A 200 16.94 64.40 -13.90
C ASP A 200 16.89 65.74 -13.12
N VAL A 201 15.76 66.45 -13.13
CA VAL A 201 15.53 67.64 -12.32
C VAL A 201 15.04 67.24 -10.93
N GLY A 202 15.61 67.86 -9.88
CA GLY A 202 15.28 67.56 -8.50
C GLY A 202 13.80 67.74 -8.15
N CYS A 203 13.30 66.93 -7.22
CA CYS A 203 11.91 66.95 -6.79
C CYS A 203 11.58 68.15 -5.91
N THR A 204 10.92 69.15 -6.49
CA THR A 204 10.29 70.25 -5.74
C THR A 204 8.85 69.86 -5.36
N ALA A 205 8.27 70.54 -4.37
CA ALA A 205 6.90 70.25 -3.90
C ALA A 205 5.81 70.43 -4.98
N SER A 206 6.12 71.14 -6.08
CA SER A 206 5.24 71.36 -7.22
C SER A 206 5.54 70.45 -8.43
N ALA A 207 6.54 69.57 -8.34
CA ALA A 207 6.91 68.69 -9.44
C ALA A 207 5.88 67.56 -9.59
N THR A 208 5.26 67.46 -10.77
CA THR A 208 4.24 66.45 -11.09
C THR A 208 4.83 65.13 -11.59
N ASP A 209 6.15 65.09 -11.81
CA ASP A 209 6.93 63.98 -12.36
C ASP A 209 7.84 63.32 -11.31
N CYS A 210 7.55 63.55 -10.03
CA CYS A 210 8.25 62.96 -8.90
C CYS A 210 7.45 61.81 -8.30
N PHE A 211 8.02 60.61 -8.39
CA PHE A 211 7.37 59.38 -7.98
C PHE A 211 8.08 58.81 -6.76
N ARG A 212 7.30 58.33 -5.78
CA ARG A 212 7.86 57.43 -4.76
C ARG A 212 8.15 56.08 -5.40
N TYR A 213 9.04 55.31 -4.81
CA TYR A 213 9.48 54.04 -5.35
C TYR A 213 9.79 53.03 -4.25
N GLU A 214 9.94 51.78 -4.63
CA GLU A 214 10.31 50.67 -3.77
C GLU A 214 11.46 49.87 -4.41
N ALA A 215 12.49 49.54 -3.62
CA ALA A 215 13.67 48.82 -4.09
C ALA A 215 13.66 47.36 -3.64
N PHE A 216 13.81 46.45 -4.60
CA PHE A 216 13.69 45.01 -4.38
C PHE A 216 15.04 44.26 -4.30
N GLY A 217 16.16 44.98 -4.45
CA GLY A 217 17.49 44.37 -4.57
C GLY A 217 17.68 43.66 -5.92
N ASP A 218 18.84 43.01 -6.08
CA ASP A 218 19.09 42.17 -7.25
C ASP A 218 18.28 40.87 -7.12
N ILE A 219 17.65 40.42 -8.20
CA ILE A 219 16.81 39.22 -8.22
C ILE A 219 17.45 38.17 -9.13
N ALA A 220 17.93 37.09 -8.50
CA ALA A 220 18.53 35.95 -9.19
C ALA A 220 17.61 35.35 -10.28
N PRO A 221 18.16 34.60 -11.26
CA PRO A 221 17.36 33.90 -12.26
C PRO A 221 16.35 32.96 -11.63
N LEU A 222 15.10 32.99 -12.12
CA LEU A 222 13.98 32.23 -11.55
C LEU A 222 13.77 32.45 -10.03
N GLY A 223 14.29 33.57 -9.52
CA GLY A 223 14.22 33.97 -8.12
C GLY A 223 13.01 34.85 -7.82
N ALA A 224 12.83 35.14 -6.53
CA ALA A 224 11.83 36.06 -6.03
C ALA A 224 12.50 37.13 -5.18
N SER A 225 12.00 38.36 -5.23
CA SER A 225 12.43 39.42 -4.31
C SER A 225 12.00 39.12 -2.88
N ALA A 226 12.57 39.87 -1.92
CA ALA A 226 11.92 40.04 -0.63
C ALA A 226 10.52 40.66 -0.82
N VAL A 227 9.60 40.33 0.10
CA VAL A 227 8.28 40.94 0.15
C VAL A 227 8.40 42.36 0.69
N ARG A 228 7.78 43.34 0.02
CA ARG A 228 7.76 44.75 0.42
C ARG A 228 6.32 45.22 0.61
N GLN A 229 6.02 45.87 1.73
CA GLN A 229 4.69 46.44 1.93
C GLN A 229 4.63 47.81 1.29
N VAL A 230 3.69 48.02 0.37
CA VAL A 230 3.41 49.31 -0.28
C VAL A 230 2.00 49.79 0.05
N GLY A 231 1.67 51.05 -0.21
CA GLY A 231 0.34 51.57 0.15
C GLY A 231 -0.09 52.90 -0.46
N PHE A 232 -1.37 53.19 -0.29
CA PHE A 232 -2.07 54.37 -0.83
C PHE A 232 -3.01 54.97 0.21
N LEU A 233 -3.04 56.29 0.30
CA LEU A 233 -4.02 57.05 1.06
C LEU A 233 -5.17 57.43 0.13
N ILE A 234 -6.39 56.98 0.46
CA ILE A 234 -7.58 57.21 -0.35
C ILE A 234 -8.60 58.06 0.40
N ASP A 235 -9.40 58.84 -0.33
CA ASP A 235 -10.63 59.38 0.24
C ASP A 235 -11.64 58.27 0.56
N PRO A 236 -12.48 58.45 1.59
CA PRO A 236 -13.36 57.39 2.08
C PRO A 236 -14.46 56.99 1.09
N THR A 237 -14.68 57.81 0.05
CA THR A 237 -15.66 57.59 -1.03
C THR A 237 -15.11 56.75 -2.20
N VAL A 238 -13.81 56.44 -2.21
CA VAL A 238 -13.18 55.64 -3.27
C VAL A 238 -13.44 54.15 -3.02
N SER A 239 -14.24 53.52 -3.90
CA SER A 239 -14.51 52.07 -3.81
C SER A 239 -13.46 51.26 -4.56
N ASP A 240 -13.05 51.73 -5.73
CA ASP A 240 -12.08 51.03 -6.58
C ASP A 240 -11.16 52.05 -7.24
N PHE A 241 -9.88 51.71 -7.30
CA PHE A 241 -8.88 52.51 -7.99
C PHE A 241 -7.88 51.62 -8.69
N ARG A 242 -7.28 52.18 -9.72
CA ARG A 242 -6.29 51.53 -10.56
C ARG A 242 -4.96 52.24 -10.43
N VAL A 243 -3.92 51.45 -10.20
CA VAL A 243 -2.53 51.90 -10.16
C VAL A 243 -1.79 51.29 -11.34
N LYS A 244 -1.04 52.11 -12.08
CA LYS A 244 -0.07 51.63 -13.06
C LYS A 244 1.32 51.71 -12.44
N VAL A 245 1.97 50.56 -12.31
CA VAL A 245 3.31 50.43 -11.72
C VAL A 245 4.30 50.03 -12.80
N ILE A 246 5.39 50.79 -12.91
CA ILE A 246 6.52 50.41 -13.75
C ILE A 246 7.54 49.66 -12.90
N LEU A 247 8.10 48.59 -13.48
CA LEU A 247 9.26 47.90 -12.94
C LEU A 247 10.46 48.18 -13.84
N ALA A 248 11.58 48.54 -13.21
CA ALA A 248 12.82 48.86 -13.89
C ALA A 248 13.98 48.06 -13.29
N ALA A 249 14.66 47.30 -14.14
CA ALA A 249 15.90 46.60 -13.82
C ALA A 249 16.66 46.36 -15.11
N ASP A 250 17.98 46.33 -15.06
CA ASP A 250 18.80 45.85 -16.16
C ASP A 250 18.94 44.32 -16.08
N LEU A 251 19.23 43.69 -17.21
CA LEU A 251 19.34 42.25 -17.33
C LEU A 251 20.82 41.84 -17.36
N ARG A 252 21.28 41.09 -16.37
CA ARG A 252 22.64 40.53 -16.32
C ARG A 252 22.59 39.05 -16.65
N ALA A 253 23.22 38.66 -17.75
CA ALA A 253 23.44 37.25 -18.03
C ALA A 253 24.32 36.63 -16.94
N VAL A 254 23.81 35.56 -16.34
CA VAL A 254 24.53 34.72 -15.39
C VAL A 254 24.42 33.28 -15.86
N ALA A 255 25.35 32.42 -15.44
CA ALA A 255 25.25 31.00 -15.77
C ALA A 255 23.85 30.48 -15.35
N PRO A 256 23.15 29.73 -16.21
CA PRO A 256 21.86 29.15 -15.85
C PRO A 256 22.01 28.41 -14.51
N PRO A 257 21.11 28.62 -13.54
CA PRO A 257 21.18 27.91 -12.28
C PRO A 257 21.22 26.42 -12.58
N ALA A 258 22.20 25.72 -12.00
CA ALA A 258 22.34 24.29 -12.22
C ALA A 258 21.00 23.61 -11.85
N PRO A 259 20.46 22.74 -12.71
CA PRO A 259 19.21 22.05 -12.40
C PRO A 259 19.37 21.22 -11.13
N ALA A 260 18.32 21.17 -10.32
CA ALA A 260 18.28 20.34 -9.13
C ALA A 260 17.88 18.89 -9.47
N VAL A 261 18.15 17.99 -8.52
CA VAL A 261 17.71 16.60 -8.56
C VAL A 261 16.90 16.30 -7.30
N VAL A 262 15.72 15.69 -7.46
CA VAL A 262 14.90 15.19 -6.35
C VAL A 262 14.94 13.66 -6.38
N ASN A 263 15.51 13.06 -5.36
CA ASN A 263 15.57 11.62 -5.17
C ASN A 263 14.67 11.19 -4.03
N GLY A 264 14.38 9.90 -3.94
CA GLY A 264 13.67 9.37 -2.80
C GLY A 264 13.27 7.91 -2.97
N ILE A 265 12.51 7.42 -2.00
CA ILE A 265 11.89 6.09 -2.05
C ILE A 265 10.39 6.17 -1.81
N VAL A 266 9.64 5.32 -2.50
CA VAL A 266 8.22 5.08 -2.27
C VAL A 266 8.07 3.75 -1.54
N THR A 267 7.56 3.79 -0.31
CA THR A 267 7.43 2.64 0.58
C THR A 267 6.02 2.52 1.15
N SER A 268 5.71 1.38 1.74
CA SER A 268 4.46 1.11 2.42
C SER A 268 4.63 0.19 3.62
N ASN A 269 3.55 -0.07 4.36
CA ASN A 269 3.49 -1.10 5.40
C ASN A 269 3.71 -2.54 4.88
N ILE A 270 3.74 -2.75 3.56
CA ILE A 270 4.06 -4.03 2.91
C ILE A 270 5.42 -4.05 2.20
N GLY A 271 6.20 -2.96 2.29
CA GLY A 271 7.52 -2.85 1.68
C GLY A 271 7.61 -1.77 0.57
N PRO A 272 8.71 -1.76 -0.21
CA PRO A 272 8.91 -0.82 -1.31
C PRO A 272 7.86 -0.99 -2.42
N ILE A 273 7.41 0.12 -3.02
CA ILE A 273 6.41 0.08 -4.10
C ILE A 273 7.02 0.59 -5.40
N ALA A 274 7.02 -0.28 -6.40
CA ALA A 274 7.48 0.02 -7.76
C ALA A 274 6.36 0.62 -8.63
N ASN A 275 6.75 1.24 -9.74
CA ASN A 275 5.88 1.81 -10.78
C ASN A 275 4.94 2.94 -10.31
N VAL A 276 5.24 3.57 -9.18
CA VAL A 276 4.54 4.80 -8.74
C VAL A 276 5.19 5.98 -9.44
N THR A 277 4.37 6.80 -10.09
CA THR A 277 4.84 8.05 -10.70
C THR A 277 4.80 9.16 -9.67
N VAL A 278 5.97 9.72 -9.36
CA VAL A 278 6.14 10.89 -8.51
C VAL A 278 6.26 12.11 -9.41
N SER A 279 5.30 13.04 -9.32
CA SER A 279 5.31 14.27 -10.12
C SER A 279 5.45 15.50 -9.22
N LEU A 280 6.12 16.53 -9.74
CA LEU A 280 6.24 17.86 -9.17
C LEU A 280 5.42 18.86 -10.00
N SER A 281 4.90 19.92 -9.37
CA SER A 281 4.35 21.06 -10.10
C SER A 281 5.38 21.62 -11.10
N GLY A 282 4.93 22.00 -12.30
CA GLY A 282 5.83 22.36 -13.40
C GLY A 282 6.18 21.22 -14.36
N GLY A 283 5.62 20.02 -14.17
CA GLY A 283 5.66 18.93 -15.17
C GLY A 283 6.83 17.95 -15.05
N TYR A 284 7.62 18.03 -13.99
CA TYR A 284 8.71 17.09 -13.72
C TYR A 284 8.17 15.81 -13.10
N PHE A 285 8.71 14.65 -13.48
CA PHE A 285 8.31 13.39 -12.87
C PHE A 285 9.43 12.35 -12.86
N GLY A 286 9.28 11.35 -12.00
CA GLY A 286 10.12 10.15 -11.92
C GLY A 286 9.26 8.94 -11.54
N VAL A 287 9.70 7.74 -11.88
CA VAL A 287 8.97 6.50 -11.60
C VAL A 287 9.78 5.65 -10.62
N SER A 288 9.13 5.10 -9.59
CA SER A 288 9.80 4.23 -8.63
C SER A 288 10.17 2.88 -9.24
N GLY A 289 11.41 2.43 -8.99
CA GLY A 289 11.89 1.11 -9.38
C GLY A 289 11.47 -0.02 -8.42
N SER A 290 11.99 -1.23 -8.62
CA SER A 290 11.70 -2.41 -7.78
C SER A 290 12.09 -2.23 -6.30
N THR A 291 13.05 -1.36 -6.01
CA THR A 291 13.46 -0.99 -4.65
C THR A 291 12.66 0.18 -4.07
N GLY A 292 11.64 0.66 -4.78
CA GLY A 292 10.87 1.87 -4.47
C GLY A 292 11.62 3.17 -4.78
N ALA A 293 12.91 3.12 -5.14
CA ALA A 293 13.71 4.31 -5.42
C ALA A 293 13.26 5.03 -6.69
N TYR A 294 13.22 6.36 -6.66
CA TYR A 294 12.93 7.23 -7.80
C TYR A 294 13.93 8.39 -7.87
N SER A 295 14.08 8.98 -9.06
CA SER A 295 14.88 10.18 -9.29
C SER A 295 14.19 11.09 -10.30
N ILE A 296 14.13 12.38 -10.01
CA ILE A 296 13.62 13.44 -10.89
C ILE A 296 14.75 14.43 -11.10
N SER A 297 15.33 14.47 -12.30
CA SER A 297 16.39 15.40 -12.67
C SER A 297 15.83 16.62 -13.42
N GLY A 298 16.65 17.67 -13.55
CA GLY A 298 16.24 18.84 -14.33
C GLY A 298 15.25 19.76 -13.61
N VAL A 299 15.09 19.63 -12.30
CA VAL A 299 14.05 20.35 -11.56
C VAL A 299 14.44 21.82 -11.43
N ALA A 300 13.62 22.71 -11.99
CA ALA A 300 13.85 24.14 -11.89
C ALA A 300 13.56 24.66 -10.47
N THR A 301 14.26 25.73 -10.10
CA THR A 301 14.17 26.39 -8.80
C THR A 301 12.78 26.93 -8.48
N GLY A 302 12.49 27.08 -7.18
CA GLY A 302 11.21 27.57 -6.66
C GLY A 302 10.45 26.53 -5.86
N VAL A 303 9.25 26.90 -5.41
CA VAL A 303 8.38 26.03 -4.60
C VAL A 303 7.69 25.00 -5.51
N ARG A 304 7.80 23.72 -5.15
CA ARG A 304 7.25 22.59 -5.91
C ARG A 304 6.35 21.72 -5.04
N ALA A 305 5.13 21.48 -5.50
CA ALA A 305 4.18 20.58 -4.84
C ALA A 305 4.22 19.18 -5.47
N PHE A 306 3.93 18.15 -4.69
CA PHE A 306 3.95 16.75 -5.15
C PHE A 306 2.56 16.23 -5.52
N THR A 307 2.52 15.33 -6.49
CA THR A 307 1.38 14.45 -6.76
C THR A 307 1.88 13.05 -7.06
N LEU A 308 1.16 12.02 -6.59
CA LEU A 308 1.44 10.62 -6.91
C LEU A 308 0.36 10.05 -7.81
N SER A 309 0.75 9.27 -8.82
CA SER A 309 -0.17 8.49 -9.65
C SER A 309 0.34 7.05 -9.83
N ASN A 310 -0.51 6.17 -10.37
CA ASN A 310 -0.26 4.73 -10.42
C ASN A 310 -0.02 4.09 -9.04
N VAL A 311 -0.63 4.67 -8.00
CA VAL A 311 -0.62 4.09 -6.66
C VAL A 311 -1.45 2.80 -6.67
N PRO A 312 -0.94 1.67 -6.12
CA PRO A 312 -1.68 0.41 -6.13
C PRO A 312 -3.07 0.53 -5.47
N PRO A 313 -4.09 -0.20 -5.95
CA PRO A 313 -5.41 -0.23 -5.31
C PRO A 313 -5.30 -0.61 -3.83
N GLY A 314 -6.02 0.11 -2.96
CA GLY A 314 -5.98 -0.08 -1.51
C GLY A 314 -4.84 0.65 -0.79
N CYS A 315 -3.95 1.33 -1.52
CA CYS A 315 -2.92 2.19 -0.94
C CYS A 315 -3.33 3.66 -0.96
N THR A 316 -3.18 4.35 0.17
CA THR A 316 -3.42 5.80 0.29
C THR A 316 -2.11 6.55 0.58
N PRO A 317 -1.74 7.54 -0.24
CA PRO A 317 -0.53 8.33 -0.03
C PRO A 317 -0.68 9.38 1.07
N LEU A 318 0.34 9.52 1.91
CA LEU A 318 0.56 10.71 2.72
C LEU A 318 1.51 11.64 1.97
N LEU A 319 0.99 12.72 1.38
CA LEU A 319 1.80 13.68 0.65
C LEU A 319 2.53 14.62 1.63
N PRO A 320 3.85 14.86 1.44
CA PRO A 320 4.58 15.87 2.20
C PRO A 320 4.17 17.29 1.76
N PRO A 321 4.50 18.31 2.56
CA PRO A 321 4.39 19.72 2.13
C PRO A 321 5.20 20.00 0.86
N ALA A 322 4.87 21.09 0.17
CA ALA A 322 5.67 21.58 -0.95
C ALA A 322 7.11 21.89 -0.51
N ILE A 323 8.07 21.62 -1.39
CA ILE A 323 9.50 21.82 -1.14
C ILE A 323 9.99 23.08 -1.85
N SER A 324 10.99 23.75 -1.28
CA SER A 324 11.72 24.82 -1.97
C SER A 324 12.96 24.24 -2.64
N VAL A 325 13.04 24.37 -3.97
CA VAL A 325 14.15 23.88 -4.78
C VAL A 325 15.14 25.02 -5.03
N THR A 326 16.38 24.83 -4.61
CA THR A 326 17.49 25.78 -4.87
C THR A 326 18.41 25.27 -5.99
N PRO A 327 19.14 26.18 -6.69
CA PRO A 327 20.05 25.80 -7.77
C PRO A 327 21.05 24.71 -7.35
N GLY A 328 21.20 23.68 -8.18
CA GLY A 328 22.18 22.60 -8.01
C GLY A 328 21.93 21.68 -6.81
N SER A 329 20.80 21.84 -6.11
CA SER A 329 20.51 21.03 -4.93
C SER A 329 20.17 19.58 -5.29
N ILE A 330 20.55 18.67 -4.39
CA ILE A 330 20.06 17.29 -4.37
C ILE A 330 19.16 17.16 -3.16
N LEU A 331 17.85 17.02 -3.39
CA LEU A 331 16.85 16.88 -2.34
C LEU A 331 16.43 15.42 -2.21
N VAL A 332 16.17 14.96 -1.00
CA VAL A 332 15.66 13.61 -0.72
C VAL A 332 14.27 13.71 -0.12
N VAL A 333 13.27 13.15 -0.78
CA VAL A 333 11.87 13.15 -0.32
C VAL A 333 11.33 11.74 -0.37
N ASN A 334 10.94 11.20 0.77
CA ASN A 334 10.42 9.83 0.84
C ASN A 334 8.90 9.86 0.98
N PHE A 335 8.24 8.89 0.34
CA PHE A 335 6.80 8.70 0.43
C PHE A 335 6.50 7.41 1.18
N VAL A 336 5.55 7.50 2.11
CA VAL A 336 5.02 6.35 2.83
C VAL A 336 3.53 6.22 2.49
N LEU A 337 3.17 5.06 1.96
CA LEU A 337 1.82 4.65 1.61
C LEU A 337 1.27 3.76 2.73
N THR A 338 0.01 3.97 3.10
CA THR A 338 -0.72 3.00 3.93
C THR A 338 -1.56 2.13 3.02
N CYS A 339 -1.24 0.85 2.92
CA CYS A 339 -1.91 -0.12 2.06
C CYS A 339 -2.77 -1.07 2.88
N ILE A 340 -4.05 -1.15 2.52
CA ILE A 340 -4.96 -2.19 2.99
C ILE A 340 -4.86 -3.34 1.98
N VAL A 341 -4.17 -4.42 2.36
CA VAL A 341 -4.09 -5.62 1.52
C VAL A 341 -5.42 -6.34 1.63
N PRO A 342 -6.17 -6.52 0.53
CA PRO A 342 -7.37 -7.33 0.57
C PRO A 342 -7.00 -8.76 0.96
N THR A 343 -7.80 -9.36 1.82
CA THR A 343 -7.64 -10.77 2.20
C THR A 343 -8.83 -11.58 1.70
N GLY A 344 -8.56 -12.82 1.29
CA GLY A 344 -9.57 -13.81 0.93
C GLY A 344 -9.50 -15.02 1.85
N SER A 345 -10.28 -16.04 1.51
CA SER A 345 -10.20 -17.37 2.14
C SER A 345 -9.86 -18.44 1.12
N ILE A 346 -9.06 -19.44 1.52
CA ILE A 346 -8.85 -20.66 0.74
C ILE A 346 -9.62 -21.77 1.45
N THR A 347 -10.56 -22.39 0.75
CA THR A 347 -11.36 -23.51 1.26
C THR A 347 -11.12 -24.74 0.39
N GLY A 348 -11.45 -25.92 0.90
CA GLY A 348 -11.37 -27.13 0.10
C GLY A 348 -11.51 -28.39 0.93
N THR A 349 -11.30 -29.52 0.26
CA THR A 349 -11.28 -30.85 0.86
C THR A 349 -9.90 -31.49 0.74
N ILE A 350 -9.53 -32.29 1.73
CA ILE A 350 -8.37 -33.19 1.66
C ILE A 350 -8.86 -34.63 1.67
N THR A 351 -8.56 -35.36 0.61
CA THR A 351 -8.99 -36.76 0.43
C THR A 351 -7.79 -37.71 0.28
N SER A 352 -8.01 -38.99 0.57
CA SER A 352 -7.02 -40.04 0.34
C SER A 352 -7.15 -40.60 -1.08
N SER A 353 -6.03 -41.01 -1.69
CA SER A 353 -6.03 -41.81 -2.92
C SER A 353 -6.70 -43.17 -2.77
N LEU A 354 -6.88 -43.66 -1.54
CA LEU A 354 -7.64 -44.87 -1.22
C LEU A 354 -9.15 -44.64 -1.15
N GLY A 355 -9.60 -43.39 -1.34
CA GLY A 355 -10.97 -42.95 -1.12
C GLY A 355 -11.19 -42.42 0.30
N GLY A 356 -12.28 -41.67 0.47
CA GLY A 356 -12.62 -41.05 1.75
C GLY A 356 -11.87 -39.74 2.04
N VAL A 357 -12.28 -39.11 3.13
CA VAL A 357 -11.81 -37.80 3.59
C VAL A 357 -10.79 -37.96 4.72
N LEU A 358 -9.80 -37.06 4.80
CA LEU A 358 -8.79 -37.07 5.85
C LEU A 358 -9.10 -35.99 6.90
N THR A 359 -9.36 -36.40 8.14
CA THR A 359 -9.64 -35.52 9.29
C THR A 359 -8.38 -35.20 10.10
N GLY A 360 -8.31 -34.02 10.72
CA GLY A 360 -7.19 -33.63 11.59
C GLY A 360 -5.88 -33.30 10.87
N ILE A 361 -5.90 -33.17 9.53
CA ILE A 361 -4.73 -32.76 8.75
C ILE A 361 -4.51 -31.27 8.96
N THR A 362 -3.30 -30.89 9.33
CA THR A 362 -2.93 -29.48 9.47
C THR A 362 -2.59 -28.88 8.11
N ILE A 363 -3.10 -27.69 7.80
CA ILE A 363 -2.83 -26.98 6.56
C ILE A 363 -2.55 -25.49 6.84
N SER A 364 -1.61 -24.90 6.11
CA SER A 364 -1.29 -23.46 6.15
C SER A 364 -1.00 -22.94 4.76
N ALA A 365 -1.39 -21.70 4.45
CA ALA A 365 -1.02 -21.02 3.21
C ALA A 365 0.19 -20.11 3.42
N THR A 366 1.12 -20.08 2.48
CA THR A 366 2.19 -19.08 2.41
C THR A 366 2.03 -18.31 1.10
N PRO A 367 1.46 -17.10 1.13
CA PRO A 367 1.40 -16.22 -0.03
C PRO A 367 2.79 -15.93 -0.58
N SER A 368 2.93 -15.78 -1.89
CA SER A 368 4.22 -15.45 -2.50
C SER A 368 4.76 -14.12 -1.96
N GLY A 369 5.95 -14.14 -1.35
CA GLY A 369 6.52 -12.96 -0.69
C GLY A 369 5.90 -12.60 0.67
N GLY A 370 4.95 -13.40 1.15
CA GLY A 370 4.30 -13.24 2.46
C GLY A 370 4.81 -14.24 3.50
N SER A 371 4.22 -14.16 4.70
CA SER A 371 4.43 -15.13 5.79
C SER A 371 3.33 -16.19 5.80
N ALA A 372 3.62 -17.37 6.35
CA ALA A 372 2.64 -18.44 6.50
C ALA A 372 1.46 -17.99 7.38
N THR A 373 0.24 -18.36 6.99
CA THR A 373 -0.97 -18.16 7.80
C THR A 373 -0.96 -19.08 9.02
N PRO A 374 -1.78 -18.77 10.05
CA PRO A 374 -2.08 -19.74 11.10
C PRO A 374 -2.54 -21.08 10.52
N VAL A 375 -2.18 -22.16 11.21
CA VAL A 375 -2.53 -23.52 10.81
C VAL A 375 -4.02 -23.75 11.03
N ALA A 376 -4.71 -24.24 10.00
CA ALA A 376 -6.06 -24.80 10.09
C ALA A 376 -6.00 -26.32 10.14
N MET A 377 -7.06 -26.96 10.65
CA MET A 377 -7.22 -28.42 10.63
C MET A 377 -8.41 -28.82 9.79
N THR A 378 -8.31 -29.95 9.09
CA THR A 378 -9.48 -30.54 8.42
C THR A 378 -10.48 -31.07 9.45
N ASN A 379 -11.77 -30.85 9.20
CA ASN A 379 -12.84 -31.40 10.02
C ASN A 379 -13.17 -32.87 9.67
N SER A 380 -14.19 -33.45 10.29
CA SER A 380 -14.64 -34.84 10.04
C SER A 380 -15.10 -35.12 8.61
N SER A 381 -15.42 -34.09 7.83
CA SER A 381 -15.75 -34.17 6.40
C SER A 381 -14.53 -33.90 5.50
N GLY A 382 -13.33 -33.76 6.07
CA GLY A 382 -12.11 -33.40 5.34
C GLY A 382 -12.05 -31.96 4.85
N ASN A 383 -13.01 -31.12 5.24
CA ASN A 383 -13.07 -29.73 4.83
C ASN A 383 -12.07 -28.89 5.65
N TYR A 384 -11.39 -27.96 4.99
CA TYR A 384 -10.56 -26.94 5.64
C TYR A 384 -10.95 -25.54 5.15
N SER A 385 -10.62 -24.53 5.96
CA SER A 385 -10.79 -23.12 5.63
C SER A 385 -9.63 -22.30 6.21
N LEU A 386 -8.84 -21.68 5.34
CA LEU A 386 -7.80 -20.73 5.68
C LEU A 386 -8.34 -19.32 5.44
N SER A 387 -8.53 -18.55 6.51
CA SER A 387 -8.96 -17.15 6.43
C SER A 387 -7.76 -16.20 6.39
N ASN A 388 -8.02 -14.94 6.00
CA ASN A 388 -7.05 -13.85 6.03
C ASN A 388 -5.81 -14.10 5.15
N VAL A 389 -5.97 -14.82 4.04
CA VAL A 389 -4.89 -15.03 3.07
C VAL A 389 -4.82 -13.80 2.18
N THR A 390 -3.66 -13.14 2.08
CA THR A 390 -3.50 -11.94 1.25
C THR A 390 -3.77 -12.25 -0.22
N THR A 391 -4.61 -11.47 -0.89
CA THR A 391 -4.98 -11.69 -2.31
C THR A 391 -3.97 -11.07 -3.27
N PHE A 392 -2.96 -10.35 -2.76
CA PHE A 392 -1.92 -9.72 -3.56
C PHE A 392 -0.54 -10.07 -2.99
N PRO A 393 0.30 -10.83 -3.72
CA PRO A 393 -0.02 -11.49 -4.99
C PRO A 393 -1.08 -12.60 -4.83
N SER A 394 -1.83 -12.90 -5.90
CA SER A 394 -2.90 -13.92 -5.88
C SER A 394 -2.38 -15.35 -5.98
N THR A 395 -1.13 -15.59 -5.56
CA THR A 395 -0.41 -16.87 -5.68
C THR A 395 0.31 -17.20 -4.38
N GLY A 396 0.60 -18.49 -4.16
CA GLY A 396 1.38 -18.95 -3.01
C GLY A 396 1.46 -20.48 -2.96
N THR A 397 1.77 -21.02 -1.78
CA THR A 397 1.82 -22.47 -1.54
C THR A 397 0.98 -22.88 -0.33
N LEU A 398 0.43 -24.09 -0.36
CA LEU A 398 -0.23 -24.77 0.76
C LEU A 398 0.70 -25.85 1.28
N THR A 399 0.99 -25.82 2.57
CA THR A 399 1.81 -26.82 3.26
C THR A 399 0.93 -27.68 4.15
N LEU A 400 1.13 -29.00 4.09
CA LEU A 400 0.37 -29.97 4.87
C LEU A 400 1.25 -30.60 5.97
N GLY A 401 0.60 -31.00 7.06
CA GLY A 401 1.20 -31.73 8.17
C GLY A 401 0.21 -32.65 8.88
N ASN A 402 0.70 -33.38 9.89
CA ASN A 402 -0.09 -34.38 10.63
C ASN A 402 -0.75 -35.44 9.73
N LEU A 403 -0.02 -35.90 8.71
CA LEU A 403 -0.48 -36.94 7.81
C LEU A 403 -0.44 -38.31 8.51
N PRO A 404 -1.41 -39.22 8.27
CA PRO A 404 -1.35 -40.60 8.73
C PRO A 404 -0.06 -41.28 8.28
N SER A 405 0.45 -42.23 9.08
CA SER A 405 1.72 -42.92 8.80
C SER A 405 1.73 -43.71 7.49
N ASN A 406 0.56 -44.04 6.96
CA ASN A 406 0.39 -44.71 5.67
C ASN A 406 0.18 -43.72 4.50
N CYS A 407 0.36 -42.41 4.71
CA CYS A 407 0.23 -41.38 3.68
C CYS A 407 1.56 -40.67 3.40
N VAL A 408 1.84 -40.37 2.14
CA VAL A 408 3.04 -39.67 1.69
C VAL A 408 2.75 -38.17 1.59
N ASN A 409 3.63 -37.34 2.16
CA ASN A 409 3.52 -35.88 2.02
C ASN A 409 3.80 -35.47 0.56
N PRO A 410 2.84 -34.82 -0.14
CA PRO A 410 3.04 -34.39 -1.53
C PRO A 410 4.02 -33.21 -1.67
N GLY A 411 4.48 -32.62 -0.56
CA GLY A 411 5.21 -31.35 -0.56
C GLY A 411 4.28 -30.14 -0.68
N PRO A 412 4.83 -28.92 -0.80
CA PRO A 412 4.02 -27.71 -0.94
C PRO A 412 3.21 -27.70 -2.25
N ALA A 413 1.88 -27.55 -2.15
CA ALA A 413 0.99 -27.44 -3.30
C ALA A 413 0.81 -25.96 -3.70
N SER A 414 1.10 -25.59 -4.94
CA SER A 414 0.91 -24.20 -5.39
C SER A 414 -0.58 -23.86 -5.53
N TYR A 415 -0.93 -22.60 -5.23
CA TYR A 415 -2.24 -22.04 -5.53
C TYR A 415 -2.10 -20.74 -6.35
N ALA A 416 -3.10 -20.45 -7.16
CA ALA A 416 -3.20 -19.23 -7.96
C ALA A 416 -4.66 -18.77 -8.07
N GLY A 417 -4.88 -17.49 -8.36
CA GLY A 417 -6.21 -16.93 -8.55
C GLY A 417 -6.99 -16.66 -7.26
N LEU A 418 -6.31 -16.49 -6.12
CA LEU A 418 -6.98 -16.09 -4.89
C LEU A 418 -7.57 -14.68 -5.03
N THR A 419 -8.87 -14.57 -4.82
CA THR A 419 -9.62 -13.31 -4.82
C THR A 419 -10.18 -12.99 -3.44
N VAL A 420 -10.77 -11.80 -3.27
CA VAL A 420 -11.48 -11.42 -2.04
C VAL A 420 -12.69 -12.32 -1.75
N THR A 421 -13.31 -12.91 -2.77
CA THR A 421 -14.41 -13.89 -2.58
C THR A 421 -13.90 -15.28 -2.21
N GLY A 422 -12.59 -15.49 -2.29
CA GLY A 422 -11.91 -16.73 -1.92
C GLY A 422 -11.45 -17.58 -3.10
N LEU A 423 -10.94 -18.76 -2.76
CA LEU A 423 -10.46 -19.81 -3.68
C LEU A 423 -10.86 -21.18 -3.13
N VAL A 424 -11.29 -22.09 -4.00
CA VAL A 424 -11.52 -23.49 -3.65
C VAL A 424 -10.37 -24.34 -4.19
N GLN A 425 -9.65 -25.03 -3.32
CA GLN A 425 -8.51 -25.86 -3.66
C GLN A 425 -8.64 -27.24 -2.99
N ASN A 426 -8.99 -28.26 -3.78
CA ASN A 426 -9.01 -29.64 -3.29
C ASN A 426 -7.62 -30.28 -3.43
N ILE A 427 -7.27 -31.16 -2.48
CA ILE A 427 -5.97 -31.85 -2.43
C ILE A 427 -6.20 -33.35 -2.24
N VAL A 428 -5.59 -34.16 -3.09
CA VAL A 428 -5.59 -35.63 -2.95
C VAL A 428 -4.22 -36.07 -2.43
N ILE A 429 -4.20 -36.82 -1.33
CA ILE A 429 -2.98 -37.34 -0.71
C ILE A 429 -2.81 -38.81 -1.09
N ALA A 430 -1.62 -39.14 -1.61
CA ALA A 430 -1.24 -40.51 -1.87
C ALA A 430 -1.08 -41.27 -0.55
N CYS A 431 -1.94 -42.26 -0.31
CA CYS A 431 -1.84 -43.17 0.82
C CYS A 431 -1.71 -44.60 0.33
N THR A 432 -0.89 -45.39 1.02
CA THR A 432 -0.79 -46.82 0.84
C THR A 432 -1.77 -47.51 1.78
N ALA A 433 -2.50 -48.50 1.27
CA ALA A 433 -3.31 -49.33 2.14
C ALA A 433 -2.37 -50.04 3.12
N PRO A 434 -2.75 -50.18 4.42
CA PRO A 434 -2.03 -51.06 5.32
C PRO A 434 -1.93 -52.46 4.68
N PRO A 435 -0.81 -53.17 4.84
CA PRO A 435 -0.72 -54.55 4.36
C PRO A 435 -1.82 -55.39 5.04
N PHE A 436 -2.62 -56.10 4.23
CA PHE A 436 -3.62 -57.03 4.74
C PHE A 436 -2.89 -58.15 5.49
N THR A 437 -3.28 -58.40 6.74
CA THR A 437 -2.68 -59.45 7.56
C THR A 437 -3.76 -60.42 8.07
N TYR A 438 -3.61 -61.70 7.77
CA TYR A 438 -4.37 -62.82 8.29
C TYR A 438 -3.60 -63.43 9.45
N PRO A 439 -4.02 -63.26 10.71
CA PRO A 439 -3.28 -63.82 11.84
C PRO A 439 -3.40 -65.35 11.85
N LEU A 440 -2.25 -66.03 11.77
CA LEU A 440 -2.12 -67.47 12.03
C LEU A 440 -1.67 -67.66 13.49
N ILE A 441 -2.59 -68.12 14.33
CA ILE A 441 -2.39 -68.27 15.77
C ILE A 441 -2.05 -69.73 16.08
N GLY A 442 -0.87 -69.94 16.69
CA GLY A 442 -0.53 -71.20 17.33
C GLY A 442 -0.97 -71.22 18.80
N THR A 443 -1.43 -72.35 19.33
CA THR A 443 -1.78 -72.48 20.75
C THR A 443 -1.41 -73.86 21.29
N TRP A 444 -0.67 -73.88 22.40
CA TRP A 444 -0.37 -75.10 23.14
C TRP A 444 -1.58 -75.58 23.94
N GLY A 445 -1.87 -76.87 23.86
CA GLY A 445 -2.80 -77.58 24.74
C GLY A 445 -2.12 -78.01 26.05
N PRO A 446 -2.89 -78.56 26.99
CA PRO A 446 -2.34 -79.08 28.24
C PRO A 446 -1.41 -80.28 28.00
N ILE A 447 -0.42 -80.44 28.86
CA ILE A 447 0.39 -81.67 28.91
C ILE A 447 -0.46 -82.76 29.57
N THR A 448 -0.60 -83.90 28.89
CA THR A 448 -1.41 -85.04 29.33
C THR A 448 -0.55 -86.28 29.52
N ASN A 449 -0.97 -87.18 30.42
CA ASN A 449 -0.33 -88.48 30.57
C ASN A 449 -0.81 -89.41 29.45
N GLY A 450 0.03 -89.62 28.45
CA GLY A 450 -0.30 -90.36 27.24
C GLY A 450 0.89 -90.52 26.30
N GLY A 451 0.70 -91.27 25.21
CA GLY A 451 1.73 -91.50 24.20
C GLY A 451 2.84 -92.47 24.60
N ALA A 452 3.79 -92.67 23.68
CA ALA A 452 4.86 -93.67 23.83
C ALA A 452 5.87 -93.34 24.95
N THR A 453 5.96 -92.07 25.36
CA THR A 453 6.88 -91.58 26.40
C THR A 453 6.19 -91.29 27.73
N GLY A 454 4.87 -91.52 27.82
CA GLY A 454 4.06 -91.25 29.02
C GLY A 454 3.60 -89.79 29.18
N ARG A 455 4.10 -88.84 28.37
CA ARG A 455 3.66 -87.43 28.34
C ARG A 455 3.43 -86.95 26.90
N GLN A 456 2.29 -86.31 26.65
CA GLN A 456 1.94 -85.71 25.36
C GLN A 456 1.47 -84.26 25.48
N VAL A 457 1.70 -83.47 24.44
CA VAL A 457 1.20 -82.10 24.30
C VAL A 457 0.69 -81.88 22.87
N THR A 458 -0.25 -80.96 22.68
CA THR A 458 -0.77 -80.62 21.35
C THR A 458 -0.49 -79.17 21.00
N LEU A 459 -0.14 -78.89 19.75
CA LEU A 459 -0.06 -77.54 19.17
C LEU A 459 -1.17 -77.39 18.13
N SER A 460 -2.13 -76.50 18.37
CA SER A 460 -3.22 -76.23 17.43
C SER A 460 -2.97 -74.94 16.68
N PHE A 461 -3.22 -74.93 15.38
CA PHE A 461 -3.19 -73.72 14.54
C PHE A 461 -4.60 -73.32 14.13
N ALA A 462 -4.89 -72.03 14.21
CA ALA A 462 -6.09 -71.41 13.65
C ALA A 462 -5.69 -70.16 12.87
N ILE A 463 -6.42 -69.86 11.79
CA ILE A 463 -6.21 -68.65 11.00
C ILE A 463 -7.49 -67.84 10.98
N ASP A 464 -7.35 -66.51 11.09
CA ASP A 464 -8.46 -65.58 10.92
C ASP A 464 -8.39 -64.92 9.55
N MET A 465 -9.22 -65.41 8.63
CA MET A 465 -9.48 -64.81 7.33
C MET A 465 -10.66 -63.80 7.44
N GLY A 466 -10.79 -63.09 8.57
CA GLY A 466 -11.94 -62.27 8.96
C GLY A 466 -12.02 -60.88 8.31
N SER A 467 -12.66 -59.91 8.98
CA SER A 467 -13.14 -58.63 8.41
C SER A 467 -12.06 -57.64 7.94
N ALA A 468 -10.79 -58.03 7.92
CA ALA A 468 -9.78 -57.28 7.19
C ALA A 468 -10.16 -57.32 5.71
N PRO A 469 -10.04 -56.20 4.96
CA PRO A 469 -10.22 -56.30 3.53
C PRO A 469 -9.24 -57.35 3.01
N GLY A 470 -9.68 -58.22 2.12
CA GLY A 470 -8.75 -59.11 1.44
C GLY A 470 -7.84 -58.33 0.52
N SER A 471 -6.96 -59.03 -0.19
CA SER A 471 -6.25 -58.39 -1.29
C SER A 471 -7.29 -57.85 -2.30
N PRO A 472 -7.25 -56.55 -2.66
CA PRO A 472 -8.18 -55.95 -3.62
C PRO A 472 -8.18 -56.65 -4.98
N SER A 473 -7.08 -57.35 -5.31
CA SER A 473 -6.92 -58.12 -6.53
C SER A 473 -7.58 -59.51 -6.52
N ILE A 474 -8.08 -59.98 -5.37
CA ILE A 474 -8.62 -61.34 -5.21
C ILE A 474 -10.14 -61.29 -5.01
N GLU A 475 -10.63 -60.74 -3.90
CA GLU A 475 -12.08 -60.63 -3.59
C GLU A 475 -12.52 -59.19 -3.24
N GLY A 476 -11.77 -58.19 -3.72
CA GLY A 476 -12.10 -56.78 -3.53
C GLY A 476 -12.07 -56.37 -2.05
N PRO A 477 -13.17 -55.82 -1.47
CA PRO A 477 -13.21 -55.46 -0.06
C PRO A 477 -13.48 -56.64 0.88
N ASN A 478 -13.80 -57.83 0.35
CA ASN A 478 -14.09 -59.01 1.16
C ASN A 478 -12.80 -59.75 1.50
N ALA A 479 -12.83 -60.55 2.57
CA ALA A 479 -11.68 -61.33 2.99
C ALA A 479 -11.26 -62.38 1.93
N ASP A 480 -9.96 -62.64 1.82
CA ASP A 480 -9.50 -63.61 0.83
C ASP A 480 -9.90 -65.04 1.24
N PRO A 481 -10.41 -65.84 0.29
CA PRO A 481 -10.74 -67.23 0.51
C PRO A 481 -9.49 -68.12 0.60
N LEU A 482 -9.16 -68.66 1.78
CA LEU A 482 -8.01 -69.57 1.91
C LEU A 482 -8.27 -70.92 1.22
N THR A 483 -7.35 -71.35 0.35
CA THR A 483 -7.42 -72.64 -0.37
C THR A 483 -6.35 -73.63 0.11
N ALA A 484 -5.12 -73.14 0.33
CA ALA A 484 -4.02 -73.97 0.82
C ALA A 484 -3.06 -73.17 1.69
N ILE A 485 -2.43 -73.85 2.65
CA ILE A 485 -1.38 -73.27 3.49
C ILE A 485 -0.29 -74.31 3.80
N GLY A 486 0.95 -73.93 3.57
CA GLY A 486 2.15 -74.63 3.98
C GLY A 486 2.72 -74.04 5.26
N ILE A 487 3.00 -74.89 6.24
CA ILE A 487 3.51 -74.52 7.56
C ILE A 487 4.77 -75.33 7.84
N ARG A 488 5.83 -74.65 8.26
CA ARG A 488 7.05 -75.23 8.83
C ARG A 488 7.09 -74.90 10.32
N VAL A 489 7.16 -75.93 11.15
CA VAL A 489 7.31 -75.80 12.61
C VAL A 489 8.68 -76.35 12.99
N GLU A 490 9.58 -75.48 13.45
CA GLU A 490 10.89 -75.88 13.97
C GLU A 490 10.82 -76.04 15.49
N TYR A 491 11.38 -77.13 16.02
CA TYR A 491 11.37 -77.44 17.44
C TYR A 491 12.57 -78.33 17.82
N ASP A 492 12.76 -78.52 19.12
CA ASP A 492 13.79 -79.42 19.66
C ASP A 492 13.29 -80.88 19.68
N GLY A 493 13.65 -81.63 18.64
CA GLY A 493 13.30 -83.04 18.47
C GLY A 493 13.84 -83.97 19.55
N ALA A 494 14.95 -83.59 20.20
CA ALA A 494 15.54 -84.37 21.29
C ALA A 494 14.70 -84.27 22.58
N ARG A 495 13.90 -83.20 22.73
CA ARG A 495 13.04 -82.94 23.90
C ARG A 495 11.58 -83.28 23.64
N MET A 496 11.15 -83.21 22.40
CA MET A 496 9.76 -83.38 21.99
C MET A 496 9.74 -83.96 20.58
N ASN A 497 9.08 -85.10 20.39
CA ASN A 497 9.03 -85.80 19.10
C ASN A 497 7.60 -85.77 18.55
N TRP A 498 7.44 -85.50 17.25
CA TRP A 498 6.13 -85.50 16.60
C TRP A 498 5.51 -86.91 16.61
N ALA A 499 4.24 -86.97 17.01
CA ALA A 499 3.50 -88.23 17.15
C ALA A 499 2.44 -88.37 16.06
N SER A 500 1.62 -87.33 15.88
CA SER A 500 0.48 -87.40 14.97
C SER A 500 -0.03 -86.01 14.57
N ARG A 501 -0.94 -86.00 13.60
CA ARG A 501 -1.69 -84.82 13.18
C ARG A 501 -3.19 -85.11 13.16
N THR A 502 -3.99 -84.09 13.38
CA THR A 502 -5.44 -84.14 13.24
C THR A 502 -5.91 -82.86 12.56
N LEU A 503 -6.61 -82.97 11.43
CA LEU A 503 -7.24 -81.82 10.77
C LEU A 503 -8.47 -81.40 11.59
N LEU A 504 -8.57 -80.10 11.88
CA LEU A 504 -9.60 -79.56 12.76
C LEU A 504 -10.81 -79.01 12.01
N SER A 505 -10.70 -78.83 10.69
CA SER A 505 -11.80 -78.43 9.80
C SER A 505 -11.97 -79.44 8.64
N PRO A 506 -12.23 -80.73 8.92
CA PRO A 506 -12.22 -81.79 7.90
C PRO A 506 -13.35 -81.68 6.87
N ALA A 507 -14.37 -80.88 7.13
CA ALA A 507 -15.42 -80.59 6.15
C ALA A 507 -14.93 -79.69 4.99
N GLU A 508 -13.74 -79.08 5.13
CA GLU A 508 -13.17 -78.19 4.12
C GLU A 508 -11.71 -78.53 3.81
N PHE A 509 -10.87 -78.58 4.84
CA PHE A 509 -9.46 -78.92 4.75
C PHE A 509 -9.31 -80.39 5.15
N ASP A 510 -9.44 -81.25 4.15
CA ASP A 510 -9.47 -82.70 4.27
C ASP A 510 -8.16 -83.36 3.79
N LEU A 511 -7.28 -82.61 3.13
CA LEU A 511 -5.91 -83.02 2.85
C LEU A 511 -4.93 -82.30 3.78
N GLY A 512 -4.22 -83.09 4.57
CA GLY A 512 -3.14 -82.64 5.42
C GLY A 512 -2.00 -83.62 5.36
N VAL A 513 -0.84 -83.19 4.87
CA VAL A 513 0.39 -83.98 4.86
C VAL A 513 1.41 -83.28 5.73
N PHE A 514 2.02 -84.01 6.65
CA PHE A 514 3.12 -83.51 7.48
C PHE A 514 4.22 -84.57 7.51
N ASN A 515 5.45 -84.11 7.30
CA ASN A 515 6.66 -84.91 7.36
C ASN A 515 7.64 -84.25 8.34
N GLU A 516 8.26 -85.06 9.18
CA GLU A 516 9.28 -84.61 10.12
C GLU A 516 10.67 -84.80 9.50
N LEU A 517 11.49 -83.76 9.57
CA LEU A 517 12.91 -83.81 9.26
C LEU A 517 13.72 -83.84 10.55
N ASN A 518 14.83 -84.58 10.53
CA ASN A 518 15.76 -84.69 11.67
C ASN A 518 15.05 -85.12 12.98
N GLN A 519 14.18 -86.13 12.88
CA GLN A 519 13.49 -86.68 14.05
C GLN A 519 14.49 -87.05 15.14
N ASN A 520 14.19 -86.66 16.39
CA ASN A 520 15.04 -86.83 17.59
C ASN A 520 16.30 -85.93 17.66
N PHE A 521 16.50 -84.96 16.76
CA PHE A 521 17.62 -84.01 16.83
C PHE A 521 17.15 -82.60 17.24
N PHE A 522 18.07 -81.77 17.76
CA PHE A 522 17.80 -80.40 18.22
C PHE A 522 17.22 -79.45 17.15
N ASN A 523 17.42 -79.77 15.88
CA ASN A 523 16.96 -79.00 14.72
C ASN A 523 15.84 -79.73 13.96
N ALA A 524 14.96 -80.42 14.69
CA ALA A 524 13.80 -81.07 14.11
C ALA A 524 12.87 -80.02 13.50
N ALA A 525 12.30 -80.35 12.35
CA ALA A 525 11.35 -79.48 11.68
C ALA A 525 10.21 -80.33 11.11
N LEU A 526 8.98 -79.91 11.39
CA LEU A 526 7.80 -80.46 10.78
C LEU A 526 7.42 -79.59 9.58
N LEU A 527 7.44 -80.16 8.39
CA LEU A 527 6.90 -79.51 7.20
C LEU A 527 5.55 -80.11 6.88
N GLY A 528 4.53 -79.27 6.80
CA GLY A 528 3.23 -79.74 6.34
C GLY A 528 2.52 -78.76 5.44
N ALA A 529 1.58 -79.32 4.67
CA ALA A 529 0.67 -78.59 3.83
C ALA A 529 -0.75 -79.04 4.16
N ILE A 530 -1.66 -78.08 4.20
CA ILE A 530 -3.08 -78.26 4.42
C ILE A 530 -3.79 -77.69 3.19
N LEU A 531 -4.62 -78.49 2.54
CA LEU A 531 -5.32 -78.13 1.30
C LEU A 531 -6.80 -78.49 1.39
N SER A 532 -7.64 -77.70 0.72
CA SER A 532 -9.06 -77.98 0.52
C SER A 532 -9.27 -78.77 -0.77
N THR A 533 -9.80 -80.00 -0.72
CA THR A 533 -10.10 -80.79 -1.95
C THR A 533 -11.30 -80.27 -2.72
N THR A 534 -12.25 -79.67 -2.00
CA THR A 534 -13.50 -79.16 -2.58
C THR A 534 -13.30 -77.85 -3.31
N GLY A 535 -12.16 -77.17 -3.10
CA GLY A 535 -11.94 -75.79 -3.53
C GLY A 535 -12.90 -74.80 -2.84
N ALA A 536 -13.65 -75.27 -1.84
CA ALA A 536 -14.46 -74.41 -0.98
C ALA A 536 -13.54 -73.61 -0.07
N THR A 537 -14.03 -72.42 0.25
CA THR A 537 -13.24 -71.35 0.83
C THR A 537 -13.77 -70.98 2.20
N LYS A 538 -12.86 -70.78 3.17
CA LYS A 538 -13.24 -70.29 4.49
C LYS A 538 -12.88 -68.82 4.68
N THR A 539 -13.82 -68.11 5.27
CA THR A 539 -13.68 -66.75 5.80
C THR A 539 -13.84 -66.76 7.32
N GLY A 540 -13.38 -65.70 7.98
CA GLY A 540 -13.40 -65.62 9.45
C GLY A 540 -12.35 -66.49 10.13
N ALA A 541 -12.48 -66.65 11.44
CA ALA A 541 -11.59 -67.48 12.25
C ALA A 541 -11.98 -68.96 12.19
N PHE A 542 -11.05 -69.82 11.77
CA PHE A 542 -11.26 -71.27 11.76
C PHE A 542 -9.99 -72.06 12.10
N PRO A 543 -10.13 -73.23 12.74
CA PRO A 543 -9.00 -74.07 13.11
C PRO A 543 -8.50 -74.89 11.90
N LEU A 544 -7.19 -75.02 11.76
CA LEU A 544 -6.54 -75.73 10.65
C LEU A 544 -6.15 -77.16 11.04
N VAL A 545 -5.18 -77.28 11.93
CA VAL A 545 -4.56 -78.55 12.30
C VAL A 545 -4.18 -78.57 13.78
N ARG A 546 -4.22 -79.75 14.38
CA ARG A 546 -3.62 -80.08 15.67
C ARG A 546 -2.46 -81.03 15.45
N LEU A 547 -1.29 -80.66 15.94
CA LEU A 547 -0.10 -81.49 15.96
C LEU A 547 0.08 -82.04 17.37
N THR A 548 0.24 -83.36 17.49
CA THR A 548 0.49 -84.02 18.78
C THR A 548 1.96 -84.38 18.86
N PHE A 549 2.59 -84.07 19.99
CA PHE A 549 3.98 -84.41 20.27
C PHE A 549 4.09 -85.25 21.53
N ASN A 550 4.99 -86.23 21.52
CA ASN A 550 5.45 -86.95 22.69
C ASN A 550 6.60 -86.18 23.33
N ILE A 551 6.54 -85.92 24.63
CA ILE A 551 7.64 -85.25 25.37
C ILE A 551 8.64 -86.33 25.80
N ALA A 552 9.94 -86.09 25.60
CA ALA A 552 10.98 -87.07 25.96
C ALA A 552 10.92 -87.45 27.45
N ASN A 553 11.16 -88.72 27.76
CA ASN A 553 11.09 -89.22 29.12
C ASN A 553 12.09 -88.47 30.03
N GLY A 554 11.63 -87.99 31.19
CA GLY A 554 12.44 -87.22 32.14
C GLY A 554 12.74 -85.77 31.75
N PHE A 555 12.27 -85.27 30.59
CA PHE A 555 12.47 -83.87 30.23
C PHE A 555 11.62 -82.93 31.08
N SER A 556 12.26 -81.88 31.61
CA SER A 556 11.65 -80.70 32.22
C SER A 556 12.40 -79.46 31.69
N GLY A 557 11.68 -78.36 31.47
CA GLY A 557 12.25 -77.13 30.92
C GLY A 557 11.40 -76.50 29.81
N THR A 558 12.00 -75.55 29.09
CA THR A 558 11.29 -74.74 28.08
C THR A 558 11.62 -75.21 26.67
N ILE A 559 10.58 -75.30 25.82
CA ILE A 559 10.69 -75.52 24.38
C ILE A 559 10.18 -74.26 23.67
N VAL A 560 10.99 -73.73 22.75
CA VAL A 560 10.68 -72.51 21.98
C VAL A 560 10.51 -72.92 20.51
N PRO A 561 9.26 -73.16 20.05
CA PRO A 561 9.04 -73.46 18.64
C PRO A 561 9.17 -72.20 17.77
N SER A 562 9.59 -72.37 16.52
CA SER A 562 9.47 -71.36 15.47
C SER A 562 8.45 -71.81 14.44
N VAL A 563 7.58 -70.92 14.00
CA VAL A 563 6.54 -71.22 13.00
C VAL A 563 6.74 -70.30 11.80
N ILE A 564 6.84 -70.88 10.62
CA ILE A 564 7.02 -70.17 9.35
C ILE A 564 5.92 -70.64 8.40
N VAL A 565 5.21 -69.71 7.78
CA VAL A 565 4.34 -70.03 6.64
C VAL A 565 5.21 -70.06 5.39
N THR A 566 5.34 -71.23 4.77
CA THR A 566 6.16 -71.40 3.57
C THR A 566 5.43 -70.91 2.33
N GLU A 567 4.12 -71.12 2.29
CA GLU A 567 3.25 -70.70 1.20
C GLU A 567 1.81 -70.60 1.69
N ALA A 568 1.04 -69.64 1.20
CA ALA A 568 -0.40 -69.63 1.36
C ALA A 568 -1.06 -69.18 0.07
N LEU A 569 -2.11 -69.90 -0.33
CA LEU A 569 -2.82 -69.70 -1.58
C LEU A 569 -4.27 -69.34 -1.28
N ALA A 570 -4.74 -68.25 -1.89
CA ALA A 570 -6.16 -67.94 -1.93
C ALA A 570 -6.81 -68.52 -3.20
N LYS A 571 -8.14 -68.57 -3.24
CA LYS A 571 -8.87 -69.13 -4.38
C LYS A 571 -8.53 -68.39 -5.67
N ALA A 572 -8.27 -69.16 -6.72
CA ALA A 572 -8.08 -68.61 -8.05
C ALA A 572 -9.41 -68.06 -8.62
N PRO A 573 -9.39 -66.92 -9.32
CA PRO A 573 -10.54 -66.53 -10.14
C PRO A 573 -10.79 -67.60 -11.23
N PRO A 574 -12.02 -67.71 -11.77
CA PRO A 574 -12.32 -68.68 -12.82
C PRO A 574 -11.32 -68.58 -13.99
N GLY A 575 -10.54 -69.65 -14.21
CA GLY A 575 -9.53 -69.73 -15.27
C GLY A 575 -8.16 -69.09 -14.94
N GLY A 576 -7.92 -68.65 -13.71
CA GLY A 576 -6.65 -68.07 -13.26
C GLY A 576 -5.76 -69.02 -12.46
N ASN A 577 -4.54 -68.56 -12.16
CA ASN A 577 -3.65 -69.21 -11.19
C ASN A 577 -4.07 -68.85 -9.76
N PHE A 578 -3.73 -69.70 -8.78
CA PHE A 578 -3.94 -69.40 -7.37
C PHE A 578 -3.07 -68.22 -6.93
N PRO A 579 -3.64 -67.10 -6.44
CA PRO A 579 -2.85 -65.99 -5.91
C PRO A 579 -2.13 -66.40 -4.62
N VAL A 580 -0.84 -66.09 -4.56
CA VAL A 580 0.01 -66.30 -3.38
C VAL A 580 -0.24 -65.16 -2.39
N ILE A 581 -0.77 -65.49 -1.21
CA ILE A 581 -1.06 -64.56 -0.10
C ILE A 581 -0.10 -64.75 1.10
N THR A 582 1.04 -65.42 0.89
CA THR A 582 2.02 -65.72 1.95
C THR A 582 2.46 -64.48 2.71
N THR A 583 2.72 -63.36 2.02
CA THR A 583 3.13 -62.08 2.62
C THR A 583 2.03 -61.43 3.44
N ASN A 584 0.80 -61.89 3.28
CA ASN A 584 -0.37 -61.41 4.01
C ASN A 584 -0.65 -62.27 5.25
N ILE A 585 0.14 -63.28 5.58
CA ILE A 585 -0.06 -64.05 6.82
C ILE A 585 0.86 -63.54 7.92
N LEU A 586 0.26 -63.11 9.02
CA LEU A 586 0.97 -62.73 10.23
C LEU A 586 1.00 -63.92 11.18
N VAL A 587 2.18 -64.51 11.37
CA VAL A 587 2.33 -65.63 12.32
C VAL A 587 2.38 -65.09 13.75
N ILE A 588 1.35 -65.40 14.53
CA ILE A 588 1.32 -65.22 15.97
C ILE A 588 1.77 -66.55 16.58
N GLY A 589 3.09 -66.65 16.82
CA GLY A 589 3.72 -67.87 17.33
C GLY A 589 3.07 -68.37 18.62
N PRO A 590 3.12 -69.69 18.90
CA PRO A 590 2.40 -70.29 20.03
C PRO A 590 2.96 -69.94 21.43
N GLY A 591 4.01 -69.11 21.48
CA GLY A 591 4.79 -68.88 22.69
C GLY A 591 5.60 -70.10 23.11
N ASN A 592 6.26 -69.96 24.26
CA ASN A 592 7.10 -71.00 24.84
C ASN A 592 6.24 -72.08 25.50
N LEU A 593 6.54 -73.35 25.25
CA LEU A 593 6.00 -74.46 26.04
C LEU A 593 6.88 -74.68 27.27
N VAL A 594 6.31 -74.57 28.46
CA VAL A 594 6.99 -74.90 29.72
C VAL A 594 6.56 -76.30 30.15
N VAL A 595 7.51 -77.23 30.17
CA VAL A 595 7.32 -78.60 30.63
C VAL A 595 7.74 -78.68 32.10
N PRO A 596 6.78 -78.92 33.03
CA PRO A 596 7.11 -79.06 34.45
C PRO A 596 7.89 -80.34 34.73
#